data_AF-A0AA40CF85-F1
#
_entry.id   AF-A0AA40CF85-F1
#
_cell.length_a   1.000
_cell.length_b   1.000
_cell.length_c   1.000
_cell.angle_alpha   90.00
_cell.angle_beta   90.00
_cell.angle_gamma   90.00
#
_symmetry.space_group_name_H-M   'P 1'
#
loop_
_entity.id
_entity.type
_entity.pdbx_description
1 polymer ?
#
loop_
_entity_poly.entity_id
_entity_poly.type
_entity_poly.pdbx_seq_one_letter_code
_entity_poly.pdbx_strand_id
1 'polypeptide(L)'
;IPLTYRLILLAIKPLAALQGAYMMLFNPSGYISTMTRSTISYDPSTQQFALTQLAGAWLYFAFVELVVLAQSDDVRLWRLLCGGMLLSDLAYMHSVAQG
;
A
#
# COMPACT_ATOMS: atom_id res chain seq x y z
N ILE A 1 7.03 -5.78 -21.66
CA ILE A 1 7.47 -5.10 -20.41
C ILE A 1 8.69 -5.84 -19.88
N PRO A 2 9.77 -5.17 -19.47
CA PRO A 2 10.98 -5.83 -18.95
C PRO A 2 10.64 -6.73 -17.75
N LEU A 3 11.27 -7.91 -17.69
CA LEU A 3 10.96 -8.94 -16.70
C LEU A 3 11.19 -8.46 -15.25
N THR A 4 12.19 -7.59 -15.05
CA THR A 4 12.50 -6.95 -13.77
C THR A 4 11.38 -6.04 -13.27
N TYR A 5 10.81 -5.21 -14.15
CA TYR A 5 9.65 -4.36 -13.82
C TYR A 5 8.44 -5.21 -13.48
N ARG A 6 8.25 -6.31 -14.22
CA ARG A 6 7.17 -7.25 -13.98
C ARG A 6 7.30 -7.88 -12.59
N LEU A 7 8.48 -8.38 -12.21
CA LEU A 7 8.69 -8.99 -10.88
C LEU A 7 8.51 -8.01 -9.72
N ILE A 8 9.03 -6.79 -9.83
CA ILE A 8 8.91 -5.78 -8.77
C ILE A 8 7.44 -5.41 -8.56
N LEU A 9 6.70 -5.18 -9.66
CA LEU A 9 5.31 -4.72 -9.61
C LEU A 9 4.31 -5.84 -9.32
N LEU A 10 4.56 -7.09 -9.75
CA LEU A 10 3.66 -8.23 -9.50
C LEU A 10 3.98 -9.01 -8.22
N ALA A 11 5.18 -8.90 -7.66
CA ALA A 11 5.54 -9.65 -6.46
C ALA A 11 5.88 -8.74 -5.29
N ILE A 12 6.81 -7.79 -5.47
CA ILE A 12 7.31 -7.00 -4.33
C ILE A 12 6.26 -6.01 -3.82
N LYS A 13 5.64 -5.22 -4.71
CA LYS A 13 4.61 -4.25 -4.31
C LYS A 13 3.36 -4.88 -3.67
N PRO A 14 2.75 -5.94 -4.22
CA PRO A 14 1.57 -6.52 -3.61
C PRO A 14 1.89 -7.22 -2.28
N LEU A 15 3.07 -7.82 -2.14
CA LEU A 15 3.51 -8.38 -0.86
C LEU A 15 3.72 -7.27 0.19
N ALA A 16 4.29 -6.13 -0.20
CA ALA A 16 4.42 -4.97 0.69
C ALA A 16 3.04 -4.42 1.10
N ALA A 17 2.08 -4.34 0.17
CA ALA A 17 0.72 -3.93 0.45
C ALA A 17 -0.01 -4.92 1.38
N LEU A 18 0.15 -6.22 1.16
CA LEU A 18 -0.37 -7.27 2.05
C LEU A 18 0.26 -7.18 3.45
N GLN A 19 1.57 -6.94 3.53
CA GLN A 19 2.24 -6.74 4.81
C GLN A 19 1.72 -5.50 5.53
N GLY A 20 1.51 -4.39 4.81
CA GLY A 20 0.90 -3.18 5.36
C GLY A 20 -0.49 -3.44 5.94
N ALA A 21 -1.36 -4.12 5.18
CA ALA A 21 -2.68 -4.52 5.66
C ALA A 21 -2.61 -5.45 6.89
N TYR A 22 -1.70 -6.42 6.88
CA TYR A 22 -1.48 -7.32 8.00
C TYR A 22 -1.05 -6.55 9.26
N MET A 23 -0.09 -5.63 9.14
CA MET A 23 0.33 -4.80 10.27
C MET A 23 -0.82 -3.94 10.79
N MET A 24 -1.64 -3.35 9.92
CA MET A 24 -2.78 -2.53 10.37
C MET A 24 -3.86 -3.32 11.11
N LEU A 25 -4.08 -4.59 10.73
CA LEU A 25 -5.10 -5.45 11.36
C LEU A 25 -4.61 -6.13 12.63
N PHE A 26 -3.37 -6.62 12.63
CA PHE A 26 -2.83 -7.48 13.70
C PHE A 26 -1.79 -6.80 14.59
N ASN A 27 -1.14 -5.74 14.12
CA ASN A 27 -0.14 -4.99 14.88
C ASN A 27 -0.25 -3.46 14.64
N PRO A 28 -1.42 -2.86 14.93
CA PRO A 28 -1.68 -1.45 14.64
C PRO A 28 -0.72 -0.50 15.36
N SER A 29 -0.25 -0.87 16.54
CA SER A 29 0.75 -0.10 17.30
C SER A 29 2.10 -0.04 16.60
N GLY A 30 2.59 -1.17 16.07
CA GLY A 30 3.81 -1.21 15.26
C GLY A 30 3.66 -0.47 13.92
N TYR A 31 2.47 -0.48 13.33
CA TYR A 31 2.21 0.30 12.12
C TYR A 31 2.28 1.82 12.39
N ILE A 32 1.57 2.29 13.42
CA ILE A 32 1.57 3.71 13.81
C ILE A 32 2.98 4.18 14.15
N SER A 33 3.78 3.39 14.88
CA SER A 33 5.16 3.78 15.23
C SER A 33 6.09 3.85 14.02
N THR A 34 5.84 3.05 12.98
CA THR A 34 6.64 3.04 11.75
C THR A 34 6.24 4.18 10.81
N MET A 35 4.95 4.51 10.76
CA MET A 35 4.40 5.50 9.82
C MET A 35 4.31 6.92 10.39
N THR A 36 4.42 7.08 11.72
CA THR A 36 4.31 8.37 12.39
C THR A 36 5.66 8.78 12.95
N ARG A 37 6.13 9.99 12.62
CA ARG A 37 7.42 10.52 13.12
C ARG A 37 7.42 10.86 14.61
N SER A 38 6.26 11.17 15.18
CA SER A 38 6.09 11.50 16.59
C SER A 38 5.68 10.27 17.40
N THR A 39 6.06 10.26 18.68
CA THR A 39 5.72 9.25 19.71
C THR A 39 4.22 9.16 20.03
N ILE A 40 3.36 9.16 19.00
CA ILE A 40 1.92 8.98 19.15
C ILE A 40 1.71 7.50 19.46
N SER A 41 1.33 7.23 20.70
CA SER A 41 0.92 5.90 21.11
C SER A 41 -0.41 5.57 20.44
N TYR A 42 -0.52 4.33 19.95
CA TYR A 42 -1.75 3.85 19.34
C TYR A 42 -2.91 3.89 20.35
N ASP A 43 -3.99 4.57 19.97
CA ASP A 43 -5.23 4.62 20.73
C ASP A 43 -6.34 3.87 19.97
N PRO A 44 -6.74 2.67 20.44
CA PRO A 44 -7.78 1.87 19.79
C PRO A 44 -9.12 2.61 19.64
N SER A 45 -9.45 3.51 20.57
CA SER A 45 -10.76 4.16 20.60
C SER A 45 -10.96 5.15 19.44
N THR A 46 -9.87 5.72 18.92
CA THR A 46 -9.90 6.75 17.89
C THR A 46 -9.30 6.27 16.57
N GLN A 47 -8.32 5.35 16.60
CA GLN A 47 -7.53 4.99 15.41
C GLN A 47 -7.89 3.63 14.81
N GLN A 48 -8.52 2.73 15.56
CA GLN A 48 -8.79 1.36 15.08
C GLN A 48 -9.72 1.33 13.85
N PHE A 49 -10.73 2.19 13.83
CA PHE A 49 -11.65 2.29 12.68
C PHE A 49 -10.91 2.75 11.41
N ALA A 50 -10.10 3.81 11.52
CA ALA A 50 -9.34 4.34 10.40
C ALA A 50 -8.30 3.33 9.88
N LEU A 51 -7.60 2.64 10.78
CA LEU A 51 -6.63 1.61 10.42
C LEU A 51 -7.28 0.43 9.71
N THR A 52 -8.48 0.01 10.14
CA THR A 52 -9.22 -1.07 9.47
C THR A 52 -9.65 -0.67 8.06
N GLN A 53 -10.14 0.56 7.88
CA GLN A 53 -10.49 1.09 6.55
C GLN A 53 -9.28 1.16 5.63
N LEU A 54 -8.14 1.63 6.14
CA LEU A 54 -6.89 1.67 5.40
C LEU A 54 -6.38 0.26 5.06
N ALA A 55 -6.47 -0.70 5.99
CA ALA A 55 -6.11 -2.10 5.71
C ALA A 55 -6.94 -2.67 4.56
N GLY A 56 -8.24 -2.35 4.50
CA GLY A 56 -9.11 -2.70 3.37
C GLY A 56 -8.64 -2.09 2.04
N ALA A 57 -8.21 -0.83 2.04
CA ALA A 57 -7.65 -0.18 0.86
C ALA A 57 -6.33 -0.84 0.39
N TRP A 58 -5.45 -1.20 1.32
CA TRP A 58 -4.22 -1.94 1.02
C TRP A 58 -4.49 -3.34 0.46
N LEU A 59 -5.49 -4.06 0.99
CA LEU A 59 -5.92 -5.35 0.45
C LEU A 59 -6.50 -5.21 -0.96
N TYR A 60 -7.31 -4.18 -1.21
CA TYR A 60 -7.82 -3.89 -2.55
C TYR A 60 -6.69 -3.63 -3.54
N PHE A 61 -5.71 -2.83 -3.14
CA PHE A 61 -4.54 -2.55 -3.96
C PHE A 61 -3.74 -3.82 -4.28
N ALA A 62 -3.45 -4.65 -3.27
CA ALA A 62 -2.78 -5.94 -3.47
C ALA A 62 -3.58 -6.89 -4.38
N PHE A 63 -4.91 -6.90 -4.27
CA PHE A 63 -5.77 -7.71 -5.13
C PHE A 63 -5.71 -7.22 -6.59
N VAL A 64 -5.79 -5.91 -6.83
CA VAL A 64 -5.67 -5.35 -8.19
C VAL A 64 -4.29 -5.69 -8.78
N GLU A 65 -3.22 -5.59 -8.01
CA GLU A 65 -1.87 -5.91 -8.47
C GLU A 65 -1.64 -7.41 -8.72
N LEU A 66 -2.16 -8.30 -7.87
CA LEU A 66 -1.97 -9.75 -8.03
C LEU A 66 -2.94 -10.38 -9.02
N VAL A 67 -4.18 -9.90 -9.09
CA VAL A 67 -5.23 -10.56 -9.87
C VAL A 67 -5.43 -9.88 -11.21
N VAL A 68 -5.65 -8.56 -11.21
CA VAL A 68 -5.93 -7.81 -12.44
C VAL A 68 -4.67 -7.70 -13.29
N LEU A 69 -3.54 -7.34 -12.67
CA LEU A 69 -2.25 -7.19 -13.35
C LEU A 69 -1.64 -8.52 -13.80
N ALA A 70 -1.93 -9.63 -13.11
CA ALA A 70 -1.48 -10.96 -13.53
C ALA A 70 -2.29 -11.55 -14.69
N GLN A 71 -3.59 -11.24 -14.78
CA GLN A 71 -4.43 -11.70 -15.90
C GLN A 71 -4.36 -10.82 -17.14
N SER A 72 -3.85 -9.59 -17.02
CA SER A 72 -3.89 -8.62 -18.11
C SER A 72 -2.57 -8.53 -18.86
N ASP A 73 -2.60 -8.89 -20.14
CA ASP A 73 -1.48 -8.68 -21.08
C ASP A 73 -1.49 -7.29 -21.75
N ASP A 74 -2.46 -6.44 -21.42
CA ASP A 74 -2.57 -5.09 -21.98
C ASP A 74 -1.55 -4.11 -21.36
N VAL A 75 -0.60 -3.66 -22.18
CA VAL A 75 0.43 -2.69 -21.82
C VAL A 75 -0.18 -1.34 -21.41
N ARG A 76 -1.33 -0.95 -21.96
CA ARG A 76 -1.99 0.31 -21.61
C ARG A 76 -2.53 0.26 -20.18
N LEU A 77 -3.14 -0.85 -19.79
CA LEU A 77 -3.60 -1.08 -18.41
C LEU A 77 -2.42 -1.06 -17.43
N TRP A 78 -1.33 -1.72 -17.78
CA TRP A 78 -0.08 -1.70 -17.01
C TRP A 78 0.44 -0.27 -16.76
N ARG A 79 0.47 0.56 -17.80
CA ARG A 79 0.93 1.96 -17.68
C ARG A 79 0.01 2.81 -16.81
N LEU A 80 -1.30 2.62 -16.93
CA LEU A 80 -2.28 3.33 -16.10
C LEU A 80 -2.14 2.94 -14.62
N LEU A 81 -2.00 1.64 -14.33
CA LEU A 81 -1.79 1.17 -12.97
C LEU A 81 -0.47 1.70 -12.40
N CYS A 82 0.64 1.60 -13.14
CA CYS A 82 1.92 2.19 -12.71
C CYS A 82 1.79 3.70 -12.42
N GLY A 83 1.04 4.44 -13.25
CA GLY A 83 0.76 5.85 -13.02
C GLY A 83 -0.04 6.10 -11.74
N GLY A 84 -1.04 5.27 -11.46
CA GLY A 84 -1.81 5.32 -10.21
C GLY A 84 -0.95 5.01 -8.98
N MET A 85 -0.05 4.03 -9.07
CA MET A 85 0.89 3.75 -7.99
C MET A 85 1.85 4.91 -7.75
N LEU A 86 2.36 5.52 -8.82
CA LEU A 86 3.24 6.68 -8.72
C LEU A 86 2.55 7.85 -8.03
N LEU A 87 1.27 8.08 -8.34
CA LEU A 87 0.46 9.10 -7.68
C LEU A 87 0.29 8.83 -6.18
N SER A 88 0.07 7.57 -5.79
CA SER A 88 0.04 7.14 -4.39
C SER A 88 1.39 7.39 -3.71
N ASP A 89 2.49 6.98 -4.34
CA ASP A 89 3.85 7.17 -3.81
C ASP A 89 4.18 8.67 -3.65
N LEU A 90 3.73 9.53 -4.57
CA LEU A 90 3.86 10.99 -4.45
C LEU A 90 3.06 11.55 -3.26
N ALA A 91 1.85 11.04 -3.01
CA ALA A 91 1.07 11.42 -1.85
C ALA A 91 1.76 11.00 -0.54
N TYR A 92 2.39 9.82 -0.50
CA TYR A 92 3.23 9.37 0.62
C TYR A 92 4.46 10.26 0.81
N MET A 93 5.18 10.61 -0.26
CA MET A 93 6.32 11.52 -0.15
C MET A 93 5.87 12.90 0.36
N HIS A 94 4.69 13.35 -0.06
CA HIS A 94 4.13 14.61 0.42
C HIS A 94 3.77 14.55 1.92
N SER A 95 3.19 13.46 2.42
CA SER A 95 2.92 13.31 3.86
C SER A 95 4.21 13.31 4.69
N VAL A 96 5.28 12.69 4.17
CA VAL A 96 6.63 12.75 4.76
C VAL A 96 7.25 14.16 4.65
N ALA A 97 6.84 14.99 3.70
CA ALA A 97 7.32 16.37 3.62
C ALA A 97 6.51 17.36 4.48
N GLN A 98 5.24 17.05 4.79
CA GLN A 98 4.34 17.92 5.55
C GLN A 98 4.59 17.90 7.08
N GLY A 99 5.18 16.83 7.60
CA GLY A 99 5.58 16.73 9.01
C GLY A 99 7.08 16.79 9.22
#